data_AF-A0A7Y4WYG3-F1
#
_entry.id   AF-A0A7Y4WYG3-F1
#
_cell.length_a   1.000
_cell.length_b   1.000
_cell.length_c   1.000
_cell.angle_alpha   90.00
_cell.angle_beta   90.00
_cell.angle_gamma   90.00
#
_symmetry.space_group_name_H-M   'P 1'
#
loop_
_entity.id
_entity.type
_entity.pdbx_description
1 polymer ?
#
loop_
_entity_poly.entity_id
_entity_poly.type
_entity_poly.pdbx_seq_one_letter_code
_entity_poly.pdbx_strand_id
1 'polypeptide(L)'
;MDIEAIQPRILDRKTAYAGANWFFWLAALSVINSLVVYFVGLRNTPVAFGLTQWVDGTTGPLNSEGYYPPLHTVPLIINILIAAAFAGFGWFARRGNDTAFLIGIVLYVADAMLSIGLRDFFGFCFHLVGFFFLFRGLLASRHVRENATSY
;
A
#
# COMPACT_ATOMS: atom_id res chain seq x y z
N MET A 1 16.39 -11.68 -34.42
CA MET A 1 16.22 -11.28 -33.00
C MET A 1 15.42 -12.39 -32.37
N ASP A 2 16.06 -13.21 -31.54
CA ASP A 2 15.49 -14.47 -31.07
C ASP A 2 14.34 -14.23 -30.09
N ILE A 3 13.20 -14.88 -30.35
CA ILE A 3 11.97 -14.79 -29.53
C ILE A 3 12.28 -15.17 -28.07
N GLU A 4 13.21 -16.11 -27.84
CA GLU A 4 13.65 -16.55 -26.51
C GLU A 4 14.30 -15.43 -25.68
N ALA A 5 14.99 -14.47 -26.30
CA ALA A 5 15.62 -13.35 -25.60
C ALA A 5 14.62 -12.24 -25.21
N ILE A 6 13.46 -12.19 -25.86
CA ILE A 6 12.43 -11.14 -25.65
C ILE A 6 11.47 -11.53 -24.52
N GLN A 7 11.13 -12.80 -24.42
CA GLN A 7 10.16 -13.32 -23.45
C GLN A 7 10.46 -12.95 -21.97
N PRO A 8 11.69 -13.10 -21.44
CA PRO A 8 11.97 -12.73 -20.04
C PRO A 8 11.78 -11.23 -19.78
N ARG A 9 12.19 -10.35 -20.71
CA ARG A 9 12.04 -8.89 -20.56
C ARG A 9 10.58 -8.46 -20.48
N ILE A 10 9.69 -9.12 -21.25
CA ILE A 10 8.24 -8.86 -21.20
C ILE A 10 7.67 -9.28 -19.84
N LEU A 11 8.08 -10.43 -19.32
CA LEU A 11 7.61 -10.95 -18.03
C LEU A 11 8.04 -10.03 -16.88
N ASP A 12 9.27 -9.54 -16.90
CA ASP A 12 9.77 -8.62 -15.87
C ASP A 12 9.02 -7.29 -15.91
N ARG A 13 8.78 -6.72 -17.10
CA ARG A 13 8.01 -5.48 -17.23
C ARG A 13 6.57 -5.64 -16.73
N LYS A 14 5.93 -6.78 -17.03
CA LYS A 14 4.59 -7.10 -16.51
C LYS A 14 4.61 -7.24 -14.99
N THR A 15 5.63 -7.88 -14.43
CA THR A 15 5.79 -8.07 -12.99
C THR A 15 6.04 -6.75 -12.27
N ALA A 16 6.89 -5.88 -12.82
CA ALA A 16 7.13 -4.53 -12.30
C ALA A 16 5.84 -3.70 -12.30
N TYR A 17 5.07 -3.74 -13.39
CA TYR A 17 3.80 -3.04 -13.49
C TYR A 17 2.75 -3.59 -12.51
N ALA A 18 2.64 -4.92 -12.39
CA ALA A 18 1.73 -5.57 -11.47
C ALA A 18 2.09 -5.27 -10.00
N GLY A 19 3.38 -5.23 -9.65
CA GLY A 19 3.83 -4.81 -8.32
C GLY A 19 3.52 -3.34 -8.06
N ALA A 20 3.78 -2.45 -9.02
CA ALA A 20 3.42 -1.03 -8.88
C ALA A 20 1.90 -0.81 -8.75
N ASN A 21 1.06 -1.70 -9.31
CA ASN A 21 -0.40 -1.66 -9.11
C ASN A 21 -0.80 -1.82 -7.65
N TRP A 22 -0.01 -2.49 -6.82
CA TRP A 22 -0.35 -2.69 -5.42
C TRP A 22 -0.42 -1.38 -4.64
N PHE A 23 0.37 -0.37 -4.98
CA PHE A 23 0.23 0.96 -4.39
C PHE A 23 -1.18 1.56 -4.59
N PHE A 24 -1.80 1.31 -5.74
CA PHE A 24 -3.16 1.77 -6.03
C PHE A 24 -4.21 0.94 -5.30
N TRP A 25 -4.01 -0.39 -5.19
CA TRP A 25 -4.88 -1.24 -4.39
C TRP A 25 -4.87 -0.82 -2.92
N LEU A 26 -3.68 -0.58 -2.36
CA LEU A 26 -3.51 -0.10 -1.00
C LEU A 26 -4.21 1.26 -0.78
N ALA A 27 -4.00 2.21 -1.69
CA ALA A 27 -4.68 3.50 -1.66
C ALA A 27 -6.22 3.37 -1.74
N ALA A 28 -6.73 2.58 -2.69
CA ALA A 28 -8.16 2.39 -2.88
C ALA A 28 -8.81 1.73 -1.66
N LEU A 29 -8.22 0.67 -1.13
CA LEU A 29 -8.72 -0.02 0.05
C LEU A 29 -8.72 0.90 1.28
N SER A 30 -7.68 1.71 1.45
CA SER A 30 -7.58 2.70 2.53
C SER A 30 -8.66 3.79 2.44
N VAL A 31 -8.94 4.29 1.24
CA VAL A 31 -10.03 5.26 1.01
C VAL A 31 -11.39 4.61 1.29
N ILE A 32 -11.65 3.42 0.74
CA ILE A 32 -12.91 2.69 0.97
C ILE A 32 -13.14 2.50 2.47
N ASN A 33 -12.10 2.06 3.19
CA ASN A 33 -12.17 1.90 4.63
C ASN A 33 -12.50 3.24 5.33
N SER A 34 -11.80 4.32 5.00
CA SER A 34 -12.02 5.64 5.62
C SER A 34 -13.45 6.16 5.37
N LEU A 35 -14.01 5.93 4.18
CA LEU A 35 -15.39 6.28 3.86
C LEU A 35 -16.39 5.44 4.64
N VAL A 36 -16.12 4.14 4.81
CA VAL A 36 -16.96 3.24 5.64
C VAL A 36 -16.95 3.72 7.10
N VAL A 37 -15.79 4.05 7.64
CA VAL A 37 -15.69 4.59 9.01
C VAL A 37 -16.43 5.93 9.13
N TYR A 38 -16.27 6.83 8.16
CA TYR A 38 -16.90 8.16 8.17
C TYR A 38 -18.43 8.14 8.02
N PHE A 39 -18.96 7.43 7.01
CA PHE A 39 -20.39 7.47 6.69
C PHE A 39 -21.22 6.43 7.44
N VAL A 40 -20.64 5.26 7.73
CA VAL A 40 -21.36 4.14 8.35
C VAL A 40 -21.09 4.08 9.86
N GLY A 41 -19.99 4.70 10.34
CA GLY A 41 -19.61 4.66 11.75
C GLY A 41 -19.09 3.29 12.20
N LEU A 42 -18.65 2.45 11.24
CA LEU A 42 -18.01 1.18 11.55
C LEU A 42 -16.56 1.40 11.99
N ARG A 43 -15.99 0.43 12.69
CA ARG A 43 -14.57 0.43 13.03
C ARG A 43 -13.71 0.28 11.77
N ASN A 44 -12.49 0.80 11.84
CA ASN A 44 -11.42 0.47 10.91
C ASN A 44 -11.30 -1.04 10.68
N THR A 45 -11.21 -1.43 9.42
CA THR A 45 -10.92 -2.79 9.00
C THR A 45 -9.41 -3.06 9.10
N PRO A 46 -8.99 -4.32 9.26
CA PRO A 46 -7.57 -4.67 9.21
C PRO A 46 -6.86 -4.37 7.88
N VAL A 47 -7.64 -4.02 6.85
CA VAL A 47 -7.15 -3.66 5.52
C VAL A 47 -6.76 -2.16 5.46
N ALA A 48 -7.15 -1.38 6.47
CA ALA A 48 -6.74 0.01 6.63
C ALA A 48 -5.24 0.13 6.89
N PHE A 49 -4.66 1.28 6.52
CA PHE A 49 -3.30 1.62 6.92
C PHE A 49 -3.20 1.77 8.43
N GLY A 50 -2.07 1.36 9.00
CA GLY A 50 -1.82 1.52 10.43
C GLY A 50 -1.92 3.00 10.86
N LEU A 51 -1.46 3.91 10.01
CA LEU A 51 -1.54 5.36 10.23
C LEU A 51 -2.98 5.87 10.22
N THR A 52 -3.85 5.37 9.34
CA THR A 52 -5.27 5.79 9.33
C THR A 52 -5.98 5.27 10.58
N GLN A 53 -5.72 4.02 10.99
CA GLN A 53 -6.26 3.48 12.25
C GLN A 53 -5.85 4.31 13.48
N TRP A 54 -4.62 4.81 13.49
CA TRP A 54 -4.10 5.66 14.55
C TRP A 54 -4.73 7.06 14.54
N VAL A 55 -4.81 7.71 13.39
CA VAL A 55 -5.42 9.04 13.21
C VAL A 55 -6.90 9.03 13.59
N ASP A 56 -7.60 7.97 13.23
CA ASP A 56 -9.03 7.79 13.49
C ASP A 56 -9.32 7.49 14.97
N GLY A 57 -8.30 7.15 15.77
CA GLY A 57 -8.44 6.85 17.20
C GLY A 57 -9.28 5.60 17.51
N THR A 58 -9.57 4.76 16.51
CA THR A 58 -10.45 3.59 16.67
C THR A 58 -9.73 2.36 17.24
N THR A 59 -8.69 2.56 18.04
CA THR A 59 -7.79 1.51 18.52
C THR A 59 -8.27 0.93 19.86
N GLY A 60 -8.30 -0.40 19.97
CA GLY A 60 -8.70 -1.12 21.19
C GLY A 60 -9.03 -2.60 20.92
N PRO A 61 -8.99 -3.49 21.93
CA PRO A 61 -9.40 -4.89 21.78
C PRO A 61 -10.91 -5.01 21.46
N LEU A 62 -11.33 -6.15 20.88
CA LEU A 62 -12.70 -6.51 20.45
C LEU A 62 -13.76 -6.54 21.59
N ASN A 63 -13.45 -6.00 22.78
CA ASN A 63 -14.03 -6.49 24.03
C ASN A 63 -14.79 -5.44 24.85
N SER A 64 -15.18 -4.31 24.30
CA SER A 64 -16.10 -3.42 25.02
C SER A 64 -16.99 -2.65 24.08
N GLU A 65 -18.29 -2.83 24.30
CA GLU A 65 -19.37 -1.99 23.82
C GLU A 65 -18.95 -0.52 23.83
N GLY A 66 -19.10 0.17 22.71
CA GLY A 66 -18.73 1.57 22.63
C GLY A 66 -18.96 2.09 21.24
N TYR A 67 -20.11 2.72 21.05
CA TYR A 67 -20.34 3.68 19.98
C TYR A 67 -19.09 4.56 19.81
N TYR A 68 -18.39 4.41 18.67
CA TYR A 68 -17.26 5.25 18.33
C TYR A 68 -17.80 6.52 17.66
N PRO A 69 -17.38 7.72 18.09
CA PRO A 69 -17.87 8.94 17.49
C PRO A 69 -17.57 8.93 15.98
N PRO A 70 -18.49 9.46 15.15
CA PRO A 70 -18.26 9.51 13.71
C PRO A 70 -16.96 10.26 13.42
N LEU A 71 -16.18 9.71 12.51
CA LEU A 71 -14.89 10.27 12.10
C LEU A 71 -15.07 11.76 11.77
N HIS A 72 -14.28 12.64 12.39
CA HIS A 72 -14.33 14.06 12.05
C HIS A 72 -13.78 14.30 10.63
N THR A 73 -14.19 15.38 9.98
CA THR A 73 -13.79 15.71 8.60
C THR A 73 -12.26 15.82 8.45
N VAL A 74 -11.54 16.21 9.50
CA VAL A 74 -10.08 16.36 9.49
C VAL A 74 -9.35 15.01 9.29
N PRO A 75 -9.58 13.97 10.12
CA PRO A 75 -9.08 12.61 9.87
C PRO A 75 -9.35 12.08 8.45
N LEU A 76 -10.56 12.28 7.92
CA LEU A 76 -10.89 11.84 6.56
C LEU A 76 -9.98 12.49 5.51
N ILE A 77 -9.73 13.79 5.62
CA ILE A 77 -8.84 14.51 4.70
C ILE A 77 -7.40 13.96 4.80
N ILE A 78 -6.91 13.72 6.01
CA ILE A 78 -5.57 13.15 6.24
C ILE A 78 -5.47 11.77 5.57
N ASN A 79 -6.48 10.92 5.74
CA ASN A 79 -6.49 9.57 5.15
C ASN A 79 -6.51 9.62 3.61
N ILE A 80 -7.28 10.55 3.02
CA ILE A 80 -7.29 10.79 1.57
C ILE A 80 -5.91 11.25 1.07
N LEU A 81 -5.23 12.13 1.82
CA LEU A 81 -3.89 12.61 1.45
C LEU A 81 -2.85 11.49 1.51
N ILE A 82 -2.91 10.63 2.53
CA ILE A 82 -2.02 9.45 2.64
C ILE A 82 -2.27 8.52 1.45
N ALA A 83 -3.52 8.18 1.16
CA ALA A 83 -3.86 7.33 0.02
C ALA A 83 -3.39 7.94 -1.31
N ALA A 84 -3.55 9.26 -1.49
CA ALA A 84 -3.06 9.98 -2.67
C ALA A 84 -1.53 9.91 -2.79
N ALA A 85 -0.80 10.02 -1.67
CA ALA A 85 0.66 9.86 -1.67
C ALA A 85 1.08 8.45 -2.12
N PHE A 86 0.43 7.41 -1.59
CA PHE A 86 0.65 6.02 -2.02
C PHE A 86 0.33 5.81 -3.50
N ALA A 87 -0.80 6.34 -3.99
CA ALA A 87 -1.13 6.32 -5.42
C ALA A 87 -0.08 7.07 -6.27
N GLY A 88 0.47 8.18 -5.75
CA GLY A 88 1.58 8.92 -6.35
C GLY A 88 2.84 8.07 -6.52
N PHE A 89 3.25 7.34 -5.48
CA PHE A 89 4.35 6.37 -5.59
C PHE A 89 4.07 5.30 -6.65
N GLY A 90 2.84 4.77 -6.69
CA GLY A 90 2.41 3.85 -7.74
C GLY A 90 2.53 4.43 -9.16
N TRP A 91 2.17 5.70 -9.33
CA TRP A 91 2.23 6.40 -10.61
C TRP A 91 3.68 6.56 -11.12
N PHE A 92 4.60 6.92 -10.24
CA PHE A 92 6.02 6.99 -10.57
C PHE A 92 6.65 5.60 -10.76
N ALA A 93 6.31 4.63 -9.91
CA ALA A 93 6.82 3.26 -10.00
C ALA A 93 6.44 2.58 -11.33
N ARG A 94 5.21 2.78 -11.81
CA ARG A 94 4.77 2.27 -13.14
C ARG A 94 5.61 2.82 -14.31
N ARG A 95 6.31 3.95 -14.13
CA ARG A 95 7.19 4.55 -15.13
C ARG A 95 8.64 4.08 -15.01
N GLY A 96 8.94 3.09 -14.16
CA GLY A 96 10.29 2.57 -13.94
C GLY A 96 11.12 3.43 -12.99
N ASN A 97 10.49 4.29 -12.18
CA ASN A 97 11.19 5.02 -11.13
C ASN A 97 11.37 4.15 -9.89
N ASP A 98 12.49 3.44 -9.82
CA ASP A 98 12.82 2.54 -8.71
C ASP A 98 13.02 3.27 -7.37
N THR A 99 13.40 4.56 -7.41
CA THR A 99 13.54 5.37 -6.19
C THR A 99 12.18 5.63 -5.56
N ALA A 100 11.19 6.05 -6.36
CA ALA A 100 9.82 6.23 -5.89
C ALA A 100 9.23 4.90 -5.40
N PHE A 101 9.53 3.79 -6.08
CA PHE A 101 9.11 2.45 -5.67
C PHE A 101 9.70 2.10 -4.29
N LEU A 102 11.02 2.26 -4.11
CA LEU A 102 11.69 1.96 -2.85
C LEU A 102 11.19 2.84 -1.69
N ILE A 103 11.05 4.15 -1.91
CA ILE A 103 10.53 5.07 -0.88
C ILE A 103 9.11 4.67 -0.47
N GLY A 104 8.25 4.36 -1.44
CA GLY A 104 6.90 3.88 -1.16
C GLY A 104 6.88 2.59 -0.35
N ILE A 105 7.78 1.64 -0.65
CA ILE A 105 7.92 0.40 0.14
C ILE A 105 8.38 0.69 1.56
N VAL A 106 9.35 1.60 1.76
CA VAL A 106 9.83 1.95 3.10
C VAL A 106 8.72 2.57 3.94
N LEU A 107 7.96 3.50 3.37
CA LEU A 107 6.81 4.11 4.06
C LEU A 107 5.72 3.08 4.36
N TYR A 108 5.47 2.15 3.45
CA TYR A 108 4.55 1.04 3.66
C TYR A 108 4.96 0.11 4.80
N VAL A 109 6.25 -0.23 4.88
CA VAL A 109 6.78 -1.08 5.96
C VAL A 109 6.70 -0.33 7.30
N ALA A 110 7.02 0.97 7.32
CA ALA A 110 6.83 1.79 8.52
C ALA A 110 5.36 1.78 8.99
N ASP A 111 4.42 1.89 8.06
CA ASP A 111 2.99 1.78 8.33
C ASP A 111 2.59 0.39 8.87
N ALA A 112 3.13 -0.69 8.30
CA ALA A 112 2.91 -2.05 8.78
C ALA A 112 3.39 -2.24 10.24
N MET A 113 4.49 -1.58 10.63
CA MET A 113 4.98 -1.63 12.02
C MET A 113 4.02 -0.97 13.01
N LEU A 114 3.23 0.02 12.57
CA LEU A 114 2.18 0.61 13.41
C LEU A 114 1.12 -0.45 13.77
N SER A 115 0.77 -1.35 12.84
CA SER A 115 -0.21 -2.42 13.08
C SER A 115 0.18 -3.32 14.26
N ILE A 116 1.47 -3.61 14.45
CA ILE A 116 1.98 -4.36 15.61
C ILE A 116 1.73 -3.58 16.91
N GLY A 117 2.05 -2.28 16.92
CA GLY A 117 1.80 -1.40 18.07
C GLY A 117 0.32 -1.29 18.42
N LEU A 118 -0.55 -1.34 17.40
CA LEU A 118 -2.01 -1.35 17.55
C LEU A 118 -2.59 -2.73 17.90
N ARG A 119 -1.75 -3.77 18.02
CA ARG A 119 -2.13 -5.17 18.24
C ARG A 119 -3.04 -5.74 17.14
N ASP A 120 -3.00 -5.16 15.95
CA ASP A 120 -3.70 -5.64 14.77
C ASP A 120 -2.82 -6.62 13.97
N PHE A 121 -2.71 -7.85 14.48
CA PHE A 121 -1.92 -8.89 13.84
C PHE A 121 -2.49 -9.33 12.48
N PHE A 122 -3.82 -9.27 12.32
CA PHE A 122 -4.44 -9.60 11.04
C PHE A 122 -4.10 -8.54 10.00
N GLY A 123 -4.19 -7.26 10.36
CA GLY A 123 -3.78 -6.16 9.48
C GLY A 123 -2.30 -6.23 9.14
N PHE A 124 -1.44 -6.57 10.11
CA PHE A 124 -0.03 -6.84 9.84
C PHE A 124 0.18 -7.97 8.81
N CYS A 125 -0.52 -9.10 8.93
CA CYS A 125 -0.45 -10.19 7.95
C CYS A 125 -0.92 -9.74 6.56
N PHE A 126 -1.99 -8.96 6.46
CA PHE A 126 -2.42 -8.36 5.19
C PHE A 126 -1.33 -7.43 4.62
N HIS A 127 -0.63 -6.69 5.48
CA HIS A 127 0.48 -5.85 5.05
C HIS A 127 1.61 -6.67 4.39
N LEU A 128 1.92 -7.86 4.91
CA LEU A 128 2.92 -8.75 4.31
C LEU A 128 2.56 -9.19 2.89
N VAL A 129 1.26 -9.35 2.58
CA VAL A 129 0.80 -9.67 1.23
C VAL A 129 1.12 -8.52 0.28
N GLY A 130 0.75 -7.29 0.64
CA GLY A 130 1.09 -6.11 -0.15
C GLY A 130 2.61 -5.94 -0.31
N PHE A 131 3.37 -6.16 0.77
CA PHE A 131 4.83 -6.07 0.76
C PHE A 131 5.44 -7.07 -0.22
N PHE A 132 4.97 -8.32 -0.22
CA PHE A 132 5.46 -9.35 -1.13
C PHE A 132 5.33 -8.91 -2.60
N PHE A 133 4.17 -8.40 -3.00
CA PHE A 133 3.96 -7.98 -4.39
C PHE A 133 4.72 -6.69 -4.75
N LEU A 134 4.80 -5.73 -3.83
CA LEU A 134 5.59 -4.52 -4.02
C LEU A 134 7.08 -4.87 -4.19
N PHE A 135 7.62 -5.72 -3.31
CA PHE A 135 9.02 -6.12 -3.34
C PHE A 135 9.37 -6.88 -4.62
N ARG A 136 8.52 -7.83 -5.05
CA ARG A 136 8.69 -8.51 -6.35
C ARG A 136 8.65 -7.54 -7.53
N GLY A 137 7.77 -6.54 -7.47
CA GLY A 137 7.71 -5.49 -8.49
C GLY A 137 8.99 -4.66 -8.56
N LEU A 138 9.57 -4.28 -7.41
CA LEU A 138 10.81 -3.52 -7.35
C LEU A 138 11.98 -4.31 -7.96
N LEU A 139 12.12 -5.59 -7.61
CA LEU A 139 13.16 -6.45 -8.18
C LEU A 139 13.03 -6.56 -9.70
N ALA A 140 11.81 -6.78 -10.20
CA ALA A 140 11.55 -6.85 -11.63
C ALA A 140 11.84 -5.50 -12.33
N SER A 141 11.51 -4.38 -11.70
CA SER A 141 11.78 -3.03 -12.24
C SER A 141 13.29 -2.77 -12.39
N ARG A 142 14.08 -3.15 -11.38
CA ARG A 142 15.55 -3.05 -11.41
C ARG A 142 16.16 -3.93 -12.50
N HIS A 143 15.68 -5.17 -12.64
CA HIS A 143 16.15 -6.08 -13.67
C HIS A 143 15.87 -5.54 -15.09
N VAL A 144 14.71 -4.92 -15.31
CA VAL A 144 14.39 -4.23 -16.59
C VAL A 144 15.36 -3.08 -16.85
N ARG A 145 15.70 -2.28 -15.83
CA ARG A 145 16.59 -1.13 -15.95
C ARG A 145 18.04 -1.53 -16.23
N GLU A 146 18.57 -2.50 -15.49
CA GLU A 146 19.94 -3.00 -15.66
C GLU A 146 20.15 -3.52 -17.09
N ASN A 147 19.21 -4.34 -17.57
CA ASN A 147 19.22 -4.86 -18.95
C ASN A 147 18.99 -3.80 -20.03
N ALA A 148 18.55 -2.59 -19.69
CA ALA A 148 18.43 -1.47 -20.65
C ALA A 148 19.76 -0.72 -20.81
N THR A 149 20.64 -0.77 -19.81
CA THR A 149 21.94 -0.08 -19.81
C THR A 149 23.10 -0.92 -20.33
N SER A 150 22.89 -2.20 -20.61
CA SER A 150 23.93 -3.15 -21.06
C SER A 150 24.11 -3.25 -22.58
N TYR A 151 23.67 -2.25 -23.35
CA TYR A 151 23.84 -2.16 -24.81
C TYR A 151 24.67 -0.91 -25.16
#